data_AF-A0A1I6ZRI9-F1
#
_entry.id   AF-A0A1I6ZRI9-F1
#
_cell.length_a   1.000
_cell.length_b   1.000
_cell.length_c   1.000
_cell.angle_alpha   90.00
_cell.angle_beta   90.00
_cell.angle_gamma   90.00
#
_symmetry.space_group_name_H-M   'P 1'
#
loop_
_entity.id
_entity.type
_entity.pdbx_description
1 polymer ?
#
loop_
_entity_poly.entity_id
_entity_poly.type
_entity_poly.pdbx_seq_one_letter_code
_entity_poly.pdbx_strand_id
1 'polypeptide(L)'
;MIEIVAVRGLGIVAMNDSLLRSVVSRGCPTVSAMLLDPNGEAAQRRAREVGESWGVFKSGIEFSVARLEELSTHTDVRVYFYDMLPTWRVLTLDDVQFVSAFGENHEGHTSRMYKIAESSHGALHRGFRRFTHELRNQAVRIV
;
A
#
# COMPACT_ATOMS: atom_id res chain seq x y z
N MET A 1 -5.04 3.84 13.33
CA MET A 1 -5.43 3.12 12.10
C MET A 1 -4.30 3.21 11.10
N ILE A 2 -3.99 2.12 10.40
CA ILE A 2 -2.94 2.08 9.38
C ILE A 2 -3.59 1.79 8.03
N GLU A 3 -3.35 2.64 7.03
CA GLU A 3 -3.81 2.43 5.66
C GLU A 3 -2.63 2.42 4.69
N ILE A 4 -2.61 1.45 3.78
CA ILE A 4 -1.49 1.23 2.86
C ILE A 4 -2.04 1.12 1.44
N VAL A 5 -1.58 1.98 0.54
CA VAL A 5 -1.76 1.82 -0.92
C VAL A 5 -0.41 1.49 -1.53
N ALA A 6 -0.30 0.31 -2.14
CA ALA A 6 0.96 -0.19 -2.69
C ALA A 6 0.75 -1.11 -3.91
N VAL A 7 1.82 -1.33 -4.67
CA VAL A 7 1.86 -2.36 -5.72
C VAL A 7 2.00 -3.74 -5.05
N ARG A 8 3.12 -3.93 -4.37
CA ARG A 8 3.46 -5.09 -3.54
C ARG A 8 3.71 -4.62 -2.12
N GLY A 9 3.19 -5.33 -1.14
CA GLY A 9 3.18 -4.93 0.26
C GLY A 9 4.55 -5.01 0.94
N LEU A 10 5.50 -5.77 0.41
CA LEU A 10 6.76 -6.05 1.11
C LEU A 10 7.60 -4.83 1.44
N GLY A 11 7.78 -3.83 0.57
CA GLY A 11 8.57 -2.65 0.97
C GLY A 11 7.84 -1.69 1.92
N ILE A 12 6.66 -2.04 2.44
CA ILE A 12 5.90 -1.29 3.46
C ILE A 12 5.66 -2.18 4.70
N VAL A 13 5.36 -3.46 4.49
CA VAL A 13 5.25 -4.50 5.54
C VAL A 13 6.63 -4.91 6.05
N ALA A 14 7.62 -5.00 5.16
CA ALA A 14 9.05 -5.26 5.42
C ALA A 14 9.89 -3.98 5.38
N MET A 15 9.32 -2.81 5.71
CA MET A 15 10.12 -1.71 6.29
C MET A 15 10.63 -2.17 7.66
N ASN A 16 11.64 -3.06 7.64
CA ASN A 16 12.47 -3.56 8.73
C ASN A 16 11.89 -3.30 10.13
N ASP A 17 11.02 -4.19 10.62
CA ASP A 17 10.74 -4.40 12.06
C ASP A 17 10.34 -3.20 12.94
N SER A 18 10.21 -1.96 12.44
CA SER A 18 10.31 -0.76 13.29
C SER A 18 9.03 0.08 13.33
N LEU A 19 8.40 0.33 12.19
CA LEU A 19 7.20 1.19 12.14
C LEU A 19 5.93 0.44 12.49
N LEU A 20 5.66 -0.70 11.86
CA LEU A 20 4.47 -1.49 12.19
C LEU A 20 4.59 -2.12 13.58
N ARG A 21 5.76 -2.64 13.97
CA ARG A 21 5.95 -3.29 15.27
C ARG A 21 5.73 -2.33 16.44
N SER A 22 6.24 -1.09 16.34
CA SER A 22 6.06 -0.07 17.38
C SER A 22 4.62 0.46 17.47
N VAL A 23 3.87 0.46 16.36
CA VAL A 23 2.45 0.85 16.34
C VAL A 23 1.56 -0.31 16.78
N VAL A 24 1.86 -1.54 16.36
CA VAL A 24 1.20 -2.77 16.81
C VAL A 24 1.39 -2.98 18.31
N SER A 25 2.59 -2.69 18.84
CA SER A 25 2.85 -2.77 20.29
C SER A 25 2.08 -1.75 21.13
N ARG A 26 1.50 -0.70 20.52
CA ARG A 26 0.73 0.35 21.22
C ARG A 26 -0.76 0.03 21.35
N GLY A 27 -1.21 -1.11 20.81
CA GLY A 27 -2.60 -1.58 20.89
C GLY A 27 -3.10 -1.95 19.50
N CYS A 28 -3.47 -3.23 19.33
CA CYS A 28 -3.95 -3.88 18.09
C CYS A 28 -4.54 -2.92 17.04
N PRO A 29 -3.72 -2.36 16.13
CA PRO A 29 -4.18 -1.38 15.17
C PRO A 29 -4.91 -2.08 14.02
N THR A 30 -6.06 -1.55 13.60
CA THR A 30 -6.62 -1.96 12.30
C THR A 30 -5.68 -1.56 11.17
N VAL A 31 -5.26 -2.53 10.37
CA VAL A 31 -4.45 -2.39 9.17
C VAL A 31 -5.34 -2.61 7.95
N SER A 32 -5.35 -1.68 7.02
CA SER A 32 -6.03 -1.81 5.73
C SER A 32 -5.05 -1.65 4.58
N ALA A 33 -4.79 -2.73 3.85
CA ALA A 33 -3.86 -2.76 2.74
C ALA A 33 -4.61 -2.87 1.40
N MET A 34 -4.39 -1.93 0.51
CA MET A 34 -4.80 -1.98 -0.89
C MET A 34 -3.57 -2.33 -1.71
N LEU A 35 -3.59 -3.53 -2.30
CA LEU A 35 -2.55 -4.07 -3.16
C LEU A 35 -3.06 -4.12 -4.60
N LEU A 36 -2.14 -4.08 -5.56
CA LEU A 36 -2.52 -4.22 -6.96
C LEU A 36 -3.05 -5.63 -7.21
N ASP A 37 -4.10 -5.78 -8.01
CA ASP A 37 -4.66 -7.09 -8.33
C ASP A 37 -3.62 -7.93 -9.10
N PRO A 38 -3.15 -9.08 -8.57
CA PRO A 38 -2.16 -9.93 -9.21
C PRO A 38 -2.67 -10.62 -10.49
N ASN A 39 -3.95 -10.46 -10.85
CA ASN A 39 -4.51 -10.97 -12.10
C ASN A 39 -5.03 -9.84 -13.02
N GLY A 40 -4.98 -8.59 -12.55
CA GLY A 40 -5.48 -7.42 -13.27
C GLY A 40 -4.59 -6.94 -14.42
N GLU A 41 -5.17 -6.13 -15.31
CA GLU A 41 -4.44 -5.56 -16.44
C GLU A 41 -3.35 -4.57 -15.97
N ALA A 42 -3.63 -3.82 -14.90
CA ALA A 42 -2.70 -2.84 -14.36
C ALA A 42 -1.42 -3.50 -13.84
N ALA A 43 -1.52 -4.70 -13.26
CA ALA A 43 -0.37 -5.45 -12.78
C ALA A 43 0.51 -5.97 -13.91
N GLN A 44 -0.08 -6.47 -14.99
CA GLN A 44 0.69 -6.88 -16.17
C GLN A 44 1.41 -5.70 -16.81
N ARG A 45 0.72 -4.56 -16.93
CA ARG A 45 1.33 -3.32 -17.44
C ARG A 45 2.48 -2.89 -16.54
N ARG A 46 2.27 -2.91 -15.22
CA ARG A 46 3.29 -2.47 -14.27
C ARG A 46 4.52 -3.37 -14.27
N ALA A 47 4.35 -4.68 -14.40
CA ALA A 47 5.47 -5.62 -14.55
C ALA A 47 6.35 -5.25 -15.76
N ARG A 48 5.73 -4.90 -16.91
CA ARG A 48 6.46 -4.46 -18.12
C ARG A 48 7.20 -3.14 -17.89
N GLU A 49 6.56 -2.17 -17.24
CA GLU A 49 7.15 -0.87 -16.92
C GLU A 49 8.44 -1.00 -16.10
N VAL A 50 8.47 -1.93 -15.13
CA VAL A 50 9.68 -2.16 -14.31
C VAL A 50 10.65 -3.19 -14.91
N GLY A 51 10.36 -3.74 -16.08
CA GLY A 51 11.20 -4.76 -16.73
C GLY A 51 11.19 -6.14 -16.01
N GLU A 52 10.16 -6.44 -15.24
CA GLU A 52 10.00 -7.70 -14.51
C GLU A 52 9.10 -8.67 -15.28
N SER A 53 9.40 -9.97 -15.21
CA SER A 53 8.50 -10.96 -15.82
C SER A 53 7.19 -11.02 -15.05
N TRP A 54 6.09 -11.25 -15.78
CA TRP A 54 4.76 -11.26 -15.17
C TRP A 54 4.64 -12.26 -14.00
N GLY A 55 5.17 -13.47 -14.17
CA GLY A 55 5.11 -14.51 -13.14
C GLY A 55 5.81 -14.09 -11.85
N VAL A 56 7.00 -13.48 -11.95
CA VAL A 56 7.75 -13.02 -10.76
C VAL A 56 7.00 -11.87 -10.06
N PHE A 57 6.50 -10.91 -10.85
CA PHE A 57 5.78 -9.75 -10.32
C PHE A 57 4.51 -10.17 -9.59
N LYS A 58 3.72 -11.07 -10.22
CA LYS A 58 2.52 -11.67 -9.65
C LYS A 58 2.82 -12.37 -8.32
N SER A 59 3.83 -13.25 -8.30
CA SER A 59 4.22 -13.96 -7.07
C SER A 59 4.67 -13.02 -5.96
N GLY A 60 5.28 -11.86 -6.28
CA GLY A 60 5.63 -10.85 -5.29
C GLY A 60 4.41 -10.21 -4.61
N ILE A 61 3.32 -10.01 -5.34
CA ILE A 61 2.04 -9.52 -4.78
C ILE A 61 1.40 -10.60 -3.91
N GLU A 62 1.29 -11.83 -4.42
CA GLU A 62 0.70 -12.96 -3.69
C GLU A 62 1.45 -13.26 -2.38
N PHE A 63 2.79 -13.18 -2.41
CA PHE A 63 3.60 -13.31 -1.19
C PHE A 63 3.31 -12.20 -0.18
N SER A 64 3.05 -10.97 -0.65
CA SER A 64 2.66 -9.86 0.23
C SER A 64 1.32 -10.12 0.91
N VAL A 65 0.36 -10.70 0.19
CA VAL A 65 -0.95 -11.10 0.75
C VAL A 65 -0.76 -12.15 1.83
N ALA A 66 0.00 -13.21 1.56
CA ALA A 66 0.26 -14.27 2.53
C ALA A 66 0.90 -13.73 3.84
N ARG A 67 1.82 -12.76 3.75
CA ARG A 67 2.38 -12.11 4.96
C ARG A 67 1.36 -11.30 5.74
N LEU A 68 0.43 -10.63 5.05
CA LEU A 68 -0.65 -9.86 5.70
C LEU A 68 -1.70 -10.79 6.33
N GLU A 69 -1.98 -11.93 5.71
CA GLU A 69 -2.83 -12.98 6.29
C GLU A 69 -2.23 -13.53 7.58
N GLU A 70 -0.92 -13.79 7.62
CA GLU A 70 -0.24 -14.18 8.86
C GLU A 70 -0.36 -13.11 9.95
N LEU A 71 -0.20 -11.83 9.59
CA LEU A 71 -0.36 -10.72 10.52
C LEU A 71 -1.80 -10.61 11.06
N SER A 72 -2.80 -11.04 10.28
CA SER A 72 -4.21 -11.03 10.71
C SER A 72 -4.48 -11.90 11.95
N THR A 73 -3.60 -12.86 12.25
CA THR A 73 -3.69 -13.67 13.47
C THR A 73 -3.38 -12.88 14.75
N HIS A 74 -2.75 -11.71 14.62
CA HIS A 74 -2.32 -10.86 15.73
C HIS A 74 -3.06 -9.52 15.79
N THR A 75 -3.73 -9.09 14.71
CA THR A 75 -4.42 -7.80 14.64
C THR A 75 -5.49 -7.76 13.55
N ASP A 76 -6.37 -6.75 13.55
CA ASP A 76 -7.41 -6.60 12.51
C ASP A 76 -6.76 -6.15 11.19
N VAL A 77 -6.58 -7.10 10.27
CA VAL A 77 -6.01 -6.85 8.94
C VAL A 77 -7.10 -7.01 7.89
N ARG A 78 -7.20 -6.03 7.00
CA ARG A 78 -8.11 -6.03 5.85
C ARG A 78 -7.28 -5.85 4.60
N VAL A 79 -7.43 -6.74 3.64
CA VAL A 79 -6.68 -6.68 2.39
C VAL A 79 -7.64 -6.53 1.23
N TYR A 80 -7.28 -5.64 0.32
CA TYR A 80 -8.06 -5.28 -0.86
C TYR A 80 -7.20 -5.32 -2.11
N PHE A 81 -7.77 -5.76 -3.23
CA PHE A 81 -7.19 -5.62 -4.55
C PHE A 81 -7.82 -4.46 -5.32
N TYR A 82 -6.99 -3.59 -5.88
CA TYR A 82 -7.40 -2.59 -6.86
C TYR A 82 -6.76 -2.89 -8.21
N ASP A 83 -7.48 -2.61 -9.31
CA ASP A 83 -6.97 -2.75 -10.68
C ASP A 83 -6.96 -1.39 -11.38
N MET A 84 -6.03 -0.55 -10.94
CA MET A 84 -5.74 0.76 -11.52
C MET A 84 -4.22 0.88 -11.63
N LEU A 85 -3.72 1.45 -12.72
CA LEU A 85 -2.28 1.68 -12.85
C LEU A 85 -1.77 2.55 -11.69
N PRO A 86 -0.84 2.03 -10.86
CA PRO A 86 -0.47 2.69 -9.63
C PRO A 86 0.44 3.87 -9.92
N THR A 87 -0.02 5.07 -9.58
CA THR A 87 0.80 6.29 -9.58
C THR A 87 1.33 6.60 -8.19
N TRP A 88 0.53 6.35 -7.16
CA TRP A 88 0.83 6.74 -5.79
C TRP A 88 1.09 5.52 -4.90
N ARG A 89 2.06 5.68 -4.01
CA ARG A 89 2.24 4.84 -2.83
C ARG A 89 1.92 5.69 -1.61
N VAL A 90 0.98 5.23 -0.80
CA VAL A 90 0.49 5.98 0.37
C VAL A 90 0.59 5.09 1.60
N LEU A 91 1.16 5.62 2.68
CA LEU A 91 1.10 5.03 4.02
C LEU A 91 0.48 6.07 4.95
N THR A 92 -0.70 5.78 5.48
CA THR A 92 -1.37 6.59 6.49
C THR A 92 -1.13 5.96 7.86
N LEU A 93 -0.61 6.77 8.79
CA LEU A 93 -0.51 6.46 10.21
C LEU A 93 -1.33 7.52 10.95
N ASP A 94 -2.54 7.14 11.36
CA ASP A 94 -3.53 8.04 11.97
C ASP A 94 -3.75 9.29 11.08
N ASP A 95 -3.36 10.48 11.53
CA ASP A 95 -3.55 11.74 10.80
C ASP A 95 -2.31 12.19 9.99
N VAL A 96 -1.30 11.34 9.89
CA VAL A 96 -0.09 11.61 9.10
C VAL A 96 -0.04 10.68 7.89
N GLN A 97 0.23 11.25 6.72
CA GLN A 97 0.39 10.49 5.48
C GLN A 97 1.83 10.58 4.98
N PHE A 98 2.35 9.46 4.51
CA PHE A 98 3.64 9.38 3.84
C PHE A 98 3.38 8.94 2.41
N VAL A 99 3.73 9.80 1.46
CA VAL A 99 3.42 9.58 0.04
C VAL A 99 4.71 9.50 -0.77
N SER A 100 4.74 8.58 -1.73
CA SER A 100 5.70 8.57 -2.84
C SER A 100 4.97 8.24 -4.14
N ALA A 101 5.70 8.31 -5.25
CA ALA A 101 5.16 8.01 -6.57
C ALA A 101 5.89 6.83 -7.20
N PHE A 102 5.17 6.09 -8.04
CA PHE A 102 5.75 5.16 -8.99
C PHE A 102 5.98 5.90 -10.31
N GLY A 103 7.18 5.77 -10.87
CA GLY A 103 7.49 6.25 -12.21
C GLY A 103 7.49 5.09 -13.21
N GLU A 104 7.39 5.41 -14.50
CA GLU A 104 7.38 4.43 -15.60
C GLU A 104 8.58 3.47 -15.53
N ASN A 105 9.77 3.95 -15.15
CA ASN A 105 11.00 3.14 -15.11
C ASN A 105 11.57 2.96 -13.69
N HIS A 106 10.81 3.25 -12.63
CA HIS A 106 11.33 3.22 -11.26
C HIS A 106 10.40 2.48 -10.31
N GLU A 107 10.95 1.51 -9.59
CA GLU A 107 10.28 0.94 -8.43
C GLU A 107 10.09 1.99 -7.32
N GLY A 108 8.90 2.05 -6.74
CA GLY A 108 8.55 3.05 -5.72
C GLY A 108 9.33 2.96 -4.40
N HIS A 109 10.27 2.02 -4.25
CA HIS A 109 11.22 1.95 -3.14
C HIS A 109 12.43 2.89 -3.32
N THR A 110 12.67 3.36 -4.55
CA THR A 110 13.73 4.33 -4.87
C THR A 110 13.26 5.78 -4.81
N SER A 111 11.94 6.00 -4.81
CA SER A 111 11.36 7.34 -4.62
C SER A 111 11.53 7.81 -3.18
N ARG A 112 11.85 9.09 -3.00
CA ARG A 112 11.73 9.75 -1.70
C ARG A 112 10.29 9.67 -1.20
N MET A 113 10.13 9.45 0.10
CA MET A 113 8.84 9.54 0.80
C MET A 113 8.67 10.96 1.34
N TYR A 114 7.50 11.53 1.14
CA TYR A 114 7.15 12.87 1.62
C TYR A 114 6.11 12.76 2.72
N LYS A 115 6.40 13.38 3.87
CA LYS A 115 5.46 13.45 5.00
C LYS A 115 4.47 14.60 4.77
N ILE A 116 3.20 14.28 4.80
CA ILE A 116 2.07 15.21 4.71
C ILE A 116 1.31 15.12 6.03
N ALA A 117 1.49 16.12 6.89
CA ALA A 117 0.75 16.24 8.14
C ALA A 117 -0.55 17.00 7.91
N GLU A 118 -1.54 16.75 8.78
CA GLU A 118 -2.76 17.54 8.82
C GLU A 118 -2.45 19.02 9.10
N SER A 119 -3.19 19.91 8.44
CA SER A 119 -3.19 21.34 8.72
C SER A 119 -4.54 21.95 8.39
N SER A 120 -4.85 23.11 8.99
CA SER A 120 -6.14 23.80 8.82
C SER A 120 -6.53 23.98 7.34
N HIS A 121 -5.55 24.28 6.48
CA HIS A 121 -5.73 24.46 5.04
C HIS A 121 -5.09 23.34 4.19
N GLY A 122 -4.86 22.17 4.77
CA GLY A 122 -4.13 21.04 4.17
C GLY A 122 -4.88 20.33 3.04
N ALA A 123 -5.04 20.98 1.88
CA ALA A 123 -5.72 20.41 0.72
C ALA A 123 -5.06 19.10 0.22
N LEU A 124 -3.73 19.00 0.28
CA LEU A 124 -3.00 17.78 -0.11
C LEU A 124 -3.32 16.61 0.81
N HIS A 125 -3.31 16.82 2.13
CA HIS A 125 -3.66 15.80 3.12
C HIS A 125 -5.09 15.28 2.88
N ARG A 126 -6.06 16.20 2.78
CA ARG A 126 -7.45 15.84 2.49
C ARG A 126 -7.60 15.16 1.13
N GLY A 127 -6.83 15.58 0.13
CA GLY A 127 -6.79 14.99 -1.21
C GLY A 127 -6.33 13.54 -1.18
N PHE A 128 -5.24 13.22 -0.48
CA PHE A 128 -4.77 11.85 -0.35
C PHE A 128 -5.70 10.99 0.52
N ARG A 129 -6.32 11.54 1.56
CA ARG A 129 -7.37 10.82 2.30
C ARG A 129 -8.54 10.45 1.40
N ARG A 130 -9.01 11.39 0.58
CA ARG A 130 -10.06 11.14 -0.42
C ARG A 130 -9.61 10.09 -1.43
N PHE A 131 -8.41 10.22 -2.00
CA PHE A 131 -7.86 9.24 -2.94
C PHE A 131 -7.87 7.81 -2.37
N THR A 132 -7.33 7.62 -1.17
CA THR A 132 -7.29 6.30 -0.52
C THR A 132 -8.70 5.76 -0.25
N HIS A 133 -9.63 6.62 0.18
CA HIS A 133 -11.02 6.25 0.44
C HIS A 133 -11.74 5.80 -0.84
N GLU A 134 -11.64 6.59 -1.92
CA GLU A 134 -12.26 6.25 -3.21
C GLU A 134 -11.66 4.97 -3.81
N LEU A 135 -10.34 4.80 -3.72
CA LEU A 135 -9.67 3.59 -4.21
C LEU A 135 -10.19 2.35 -3.47
N ARG A 136 -10.35 2.42 -2.14
CA ARG A 136 -10.92 1.33 -1.34
C ARG A 136 -12.35 1.00 -1.76
N ASN A 137 -13.19 2.00 -2.01
CA ASN A 137 -14.60 1.78 -2.39
C ASN A 137 -14.75 1.03 -3.73
N GLN A 138 -13.73 1.10 -4.59
CA GLN A 138 -13.68 0.40 -5.87
C GLN A 138 -12.90 -0.93 -5.78
N ALA A 139 -12.22 -1.19 -4.68
CA ALA A 139 -11.36 -2.35 -4.50
C ALA A 139 -12.14 -3.58 -4.01
N VAL A 140 -11.65 -4.76 -4.35
CA VAL A 140 -12.21 -6.04 -3.93
C VAL A 140 -11.54 -6.52 -2.65
N ARG A 141 -12.31 -6.75 -1.59
CA ARG A 141 -11.77 -7.30 -0.34
C ARG A 141 -11.45 -8.79 -0.49
N ILE A 142 -10.28 -9.21 -0.02
CA ILE A 142 -9.81 -10.60 -0.08
C ILE A 142 -9.49 -11.20 1.31
N VAL A 143 -9.20 -10.36 2.30
CA VAL A 143 -9.03 -10.72 3.73
C VAL A 143 -9.83 -9.75 4.57
#